data_AF-A0A964N8U9-F1
#
_entry.id   AF-A0A964N8U9-F1
#
_cell.length_a   1.000
_cell.length_b   1.000
_cell.length_c   1.000
_cell.angle_alpha   90.00
_cell.angle_beta   90.00
_cell.angle_gamma   90.00
#
_symmetry.space_group_name_H-M   'P 1'
#
loop_
_entity.id
_entity.type
_entity.pdbx_description
1 polymer ?
#
loop_
_entity_poly.entity_id
_entity_poly.type
_entity_poly.pdbx_seq_one_letter_code
_entity_poly.pdbx_strand_id
1 'polypeptide(L)'
;MRPRAATPLGFGLSAFVIARSRAGEPDENLAHLFTLPAKDAAIRAQWARNTDPQSVMAAVLARTPCVGSNGGTGAGLVGDYDTVAARIVGFHRTGIETFMLQFQPFAAKMRRFAEETMSRVRTLARLRDFLSSP
;
A
#
# COMPACT_ATOMS: atom_id res chain seq x y z
N MET A 1 23.54 -30.49 -0.96
CA MET A 1 22.58 -29.53 -1.55
C MET A 1 22.95 -29.30 -3.01
N ARG A 2 21.99 -29.35 -3.94
CA ARG A 2 22.23 -29.07 -5.37
C ARG A 2 22.20 -27.54 -5.57
N PRO A 3 23.20 -26.91 -6.21
CA PRO A 3 23.19 -25.47 -6.46
C PRO A 3 22.00 -25.10 -7.34
N ARG A 4 21.22 -24.10 -6.93
CA ARG A 4 20.07 -23.64 -7.69
C ARG A 4 20.53 -22.57 -8.68
N ALA A 5 20.67 -22.94 -9.95
CA ALA A 5 20.84 -22.01 -11.05
C ALA A 5 19.47 -21.46 -11.49
N ALA A 6 18.81 -20.70 -10.61
CA ALA A 6 17.50 -20.10 -10.91
C ALA A 6 17.61 -18.58 -10.87
N THR A 7 16.78 -17.92 -11.70
CA THR A 7 16.57 -16.47 -11.67
C THR A 7 16.27 -16.00 -10.24
N PRO A 8 16.81 -14.85 -9.80
CA PRO A 8 16.50 -14.28 -8.50
C PRO A 8 14.99 -14.14 -8.28
N LEU A 9 14.54 -14.37 -7.04
CA LEU A 9 13.15 -14.17 -6.64
C LEU A 9 12.81 -12.67 -6.64
N GLY A 10 11.73 -12.30 -7.34
CA GLY A 10 11.15 -10.97 -7.27
C GLY A 10 10.07 -10.88 -6.18
N PHE A 11 9.92 -9.71 -5.58
CA PHE A 11 8.94 -9.46 -4.53
C PHE A 11 7.89 -8.43 -4.97
N GLY A 12 6.62 -8.76 -4.74
CA GLY A 12 5.47 -7.90 -5.01
C GLY A 12 4.82 -7.39 -3.73
N LEU A 13 4.32 -6.16 -3.76
CA LEU A 13 3.57 -5.53 -2.67
C LEU A 13 2.19 -5.08 -3.14
N SER A 14 1.13 -5.59 -2.50
CA SER A 14 -0.22 -5.06 -2.65
C SER A 14 -0.47 -3.97 -1.61
N ALA A 15 -1.01 -2.83 -2.07
CA ALA A 15 -1.24 -1.68 -1.20
C ALA A 15 -2.41 -0.82 -1.68
N PHE A 16 -3.12 -0.22 -0.73
CA PHE A 16 -4.13 0.80 -0.99
C PHE A 16 -3.50 2.19 -0.89
N VAL A 17 -3.72 3.04 -1.89
CA VAL A 17 -3.10 4.36 -1.99
C VAL A 17 -4.08 5.47 -1.66
N ILE A 18 -3.67 6.35 -0.76
CA ILE A 18 -4.35 7.61 -0.44
C ILE A 18 -3.34 8.73 -0.58
N ALA A 19 -3.30 9.34 -1.77
CA ALA A 19 -2.38 10.43 -2.09
C ALA A 19 -3.16 11.72 -2.36
N ARG A 20 -2.70 12.83 -1.78
CA ARG A 20 -3.35 14.16 -1.82
C ARG A 20 -2.31 15.28 -2.00
N SER A 21 -2.79 16.49 -2.27
CA SER A 21 -1.92 17.67 -2.41
C SER A 21 -1.19 18.02 -1.12
N ARG A 22 -1.90 18.01 0.02
CA ARG A 22 -1.31 18.35 1.32
C ARG A 22 -1.55 17.26 2.36
N ALA A 23 -0.54 16.97 3.16
CA ALA A 23 -0.71 16.14 4.34
C ALA A 23 -1.77 16.73 5.28
N GLY A 24 -2.73 15.90 5.72
CA GLY A 24 -3.79 16.29 6.63
C GLY A 24 -5.05 16.87 5.97
N GLU A 25 -5.06 17.12 4.65
CA GLU A 25 -6.30 17.48 3.96
C GLU A 25 -7.34 16.36 4.12
N PRO A 26 -8.57 16.67 4.59
CA PRO A 26 -9.64 15.68 4.68
C PRO A 26 -9.84 15.01 3.32
N ASP A 27 -9.83 13.68 3.29
CA ASP A 27 -10.31 12.94 2.13
C ASP A 27 -11.71 12.44 2.51
N GLU A 28 -12.74 13.15 2.03
CA GLU A 28 -14.14 12.79 2.31
C GLU A 28 -14.44 11.36 1.85
N ASN A 29 -13.78 10.89 0.79
CA ASN A 29 -13.89 9.50 0.36
C ASN A 29 -13.22 8.56 1.36
N LEU A 30 -12.12 8.94 1.99
CA LEU A 30 -11.46 8.12 3.01
C LEU A 30 -12.34 7.93 4.25
N ALA A 31 -12.93 9.03 4.76
CA ALA A 31 -13.85 8.95 5.88
C ALA A 31 -15.00 7.99 5.54
N HIS A 32 -15.58 8.11 4.35
CA HIS A 32 -16.59 7.18 3.84
C HIS A 32 -16.08 5.73 3.76
N LEU A 33 -14.89 5.50 3.21
CA LEU A 33 -14.30 4.15 3.08
C LEU A 33 -14.11 3.49 4.45
N PHE A 34 -13.76 4.24 5.49
CA PHE A 34 -13.68 3.70 6.86
C PHE A 34 -15.04 3.34 7.47
N THR A 35 -16.15 3.85 6.94
CA THR A 35 -17.50 3.42 7.36
C THR A 35 -17.94 2.10 6.74
N LEU A 36 -17.38 1.72 5.59
CA LEU A 36 -17.81 0.54 4.83
C LEU A 36 -17.59 -0.79 5.57
N PRO A 37 -16.48 -1.02 6.31
CA PRO A 37 -16.29 -2.26 7.07
C PRO A 37 -17.43 -2.60 8.04
N ALA A 38 -18.16 -1.60 8.54
CA ALA A 38 -19.32 -1.84 9.41
C ALA A 38 -20.44 -2.59 8.68
N LYS A 39 -20.54 -2.47 7.36
CA LYS A 39 -21.53 -3.19 6.53
C LYS A 39 -21.23 -4.68 6.43
N ASP A 40 -19.96 -5.08 6.65
CA ASP A 40 -19.52 -6.48 6.58
C ASP A 40 -19.58 -7.18 7.95
N ALA A 41 -20.16 -6.56 8.98
CA ALA A 41 -20.12 -7.05 10.36
C ALA A 41 -20.63 -8.50 10.50
N ALA A 42 -21.72 -8.85 9.81
CA ALA A 42 -22.30 -10.20 9.85
C ALA A 42 -21.35 -11.26 9.27
N ILE A 43 -20.70 -10.95 8.14
CA ILE A 43 -19.74 -11.84 7.47
C ILE A 43 -18.48 -11.98 8.33
N ARG A 44 -17.98 -10.89 8.90
CA ARG A 44 -16.82 -10.90 9.81
C ARG A 44 -17.08 -11.74 11.06
N ALA A 45 -18.28 -11.65 11.64
CA ALA A 45 -18.67 -12.48 12.78
C ALA A 45 -18.68 -13.98 12.42
N GLN A 46 -19.07 -14.33 11.20
CA GLN A 46 -18.99 -15.71 10.71
C GLN A 46 -17.55 -16.17 10.54
N TRP A 47 -16.67 -15.35 9.96
CA TRP A 47 -15.26 -15.68 9.82
C TRP A 47 -14.56 -15.85 11.17
N ALA A 48 -14.87 -15.01 12.15
CA ALA A 48 -14.31 -15.11 13.49
C ALA A 48 -14.63 -16.45 14.16
N ARG A 49 -15.83 -17.02 13.93
CA ARG A 49 -16.19 -18.36 14.45
C ARG A 49 -15.40 -19.51 13.80
N ASN A 50 -14.91 -19.29 12.58
CA ASN A 50 -14.21 -20.29 11.78
C ASN A 50 -12.69 -20.05 11.73
N THR A 51 -12.19 -19.06 12.46
CA THR A 51 -10.76 -18.71 12.52
C THR A 51 -10.20 -19.15 13.85
N ASP A 52 -9.00 -19.72 13.84
CA ASP A 52 -8.29 -20.05 15.09
C ASP A 52 -8.14 -18.79 15.96
N PRO A 53 -8.64 -18.81 17.21
CA PRO A 53 -8.51 -17.66 18.12
C PRO A 53 -7.06 -17.29 18.45
N GLN A 54 -6.09 -18.20 18.24
CA GLN A 54 -4.66 -17.95 18.42
C GLN A 54 -3.97 -17.43 17.14
N SER A 55 -4.73 -17.11 16.09
CA SER A 55 -4.18 -16.57 14.85
C SER A 55 -3.53 -15.20 15.06
N VAL A 56 -2.20 -15.16 14.97
CA VAL A 56 -1.41 -13.91 15.02
C VAL A 56 -1.84 -12.95 13.92
N MET A 57 -2.13 -13.45 12.73
CA MET A 57 -2.62 -12.64 11.60
C MET A 57 -3.95 -11.95 11.95
N ALA A 58 -4.90 -12.68 12.54
CA ALA A 58 -6.18 -12.12 12.97
C ALA A 58 -5.98 -11.05 14.06
N ALA A 59 -5.09 -11.30 15.02
CA ALA A 59 -4.77 -10.34 16.07
C ALA A 59 -4.13 -9.04 15.53
N VAL A 60 -3.25 -9.14 14.52
CA VAL A 60 -2.63 -7.97 13.86
C VAL A 60 -3.67 -7.16 13.09
N LEU A 61 -4.53 -7.82 12.31
CA LEU A 61 -5.61 -7.18 11.55
C LEU A 61 -6.64 -6.49 12.45
N ALA A 62 -6.92 -7.03 13.63
CA ALA A 62 -7.84 -6.41 14.59
C ALA A 62 -7.30 -5.11 15.22
N ARG A 63 -5.97 -4.93 15.28
CA ARG A 63 -5.33 -3.78 15.94
C ARG A 63 -5.24 -2.54 15.06
N THR A 64 -5.31 -2.69 13.74
CA THR A 64 -5.07 -1.58 12.81
C THR A 64 -6.26 -1.39 11.89
N PRO A 65 -6.99 -0.26 11.99
CA PRO A 65 -8.02 0.08 11.02
C PRO A 65 -7.37 0.19 9.62
N CYS A 66 -7.74 -0.72 8.71
CA CYS A 66 -7.24 -0.72 7.34
C CYS A 66 -8.39 -0.66 6.34
N VAL A 67 -8.20 0.11 5.28
CA VAL A 67 -9.07 0.13 4.10
C VAL A 67 -8.39 -0.67 2.99
N GLY A 68 -9.17 -1.42 2.22
CA GLY A 68 -8.68 -2.29 1.14
C GLY A 68 -8.40 -3.72 1.61
N SER A 69 -8.32 -4.64 0.65
CA SER A 69 -7.94 -6.05 0.88
C SER A 69 -6.43 -6.25 0.68
N ASN A 70 -5.89 -7.42 1.03
CA ASN A 70 -4.52 -7.84 0.71
C ASN A 70 -3.45 -6.77 1.05
N GLY A 71 -3.37 -6.35 2.31
CA GLY A 71 -2.38 -5.37 2.79
C GLY A 71 -2.90 -3.95 2.93
N GLY A 72 -4.03 -3.60 2.30
CA GLY A 72 -4.77 -2.36 2.54
C GLY A 72 -3.89 -1.11 2.70
N THR A 73 -4.20 -0.27 3.67
CA THR A 73 -3.37 0.90 4.03
C THR A 73 -2.13 0.53 4.86
N GLY A 74 -1.87 -0.75 5.14
CA GLY A 74 -0.77 -1.23 6.00
C GLY A 74 0.63 -0.95 5.43
N ALA A 75 0.77 -0.80 4.11
CA ALA A 75 2.01 -0.36 3.47
C ALA A 75 2.35 1.12 3.79
N GLY A 76 1.39 1.89 4.30
CA GLY A 76 1.56 3.30 4.65
C GLY A 76 1.64 4.23 3.44
N LEU A 77 1.08 3.85 2.29
CA LEU A 77 0.96 4.71 1.10
C LEU A 77 -0.18 5.74 1.28
N VAL A 78 -0.10 6.49 2.39
CA VAL A 78 -1.12 7.45 2.85
C VAL A 78 -0.43 8.76 3.19
N GLY A 79 -0.74 9.85 2.49
CA GLY A 79 -0.08 11.13 2.70
C GLY A 79 -0.19 12.07 1.50
N ASP A 80 0.66 13.10 1.48
CA ASP A 80 0.85 13.88 0.27
C ASP A 80 1.62 13.11 -0.82
N TYR A 81 1.65 13.66 -2.04
CA TYR A 81 2.30 13.02 -3.18
C TYR A 81 3.79 12.73 -2.93
N ASP A 82 4.49 13.60 -2.21
CA ASP A 82 5.93 13.45 -1.92
C ASP A 82 6.17 12.33 -0.90
N THR A 83 5.35 12.28 0.16
CA THR A 83 5.39 11.22 1.18
C THR A 83 5.16 9.85 0.56
N VAL A 84 4.13 9.72 -0.28
CA VAL A 84 3.83 8.45 -0.95
C VAL A 84 4.94 8.07 -1.92
N ALA A 85 5.47 9.02 -2.70
CA ALA A 85 6.58 8.77 -3.62
C ALA A 85 7.85 8.30 -2.90
N ALA A 86 8.22 8.96 -1.80
CA ALA A 86 9.38 8.58 -0.99
C ALA A 86 9.24 7.16 -0.44
N ARG A 87 8.02 6.77 -0.03
CA ARG A 87 7.75 5.43 0.50
C ARG A 87 7.83 4.35 -0.57
N ILE A 88 7.33 4.61 -1.78
CA ILE A 88 7.49 3.71 -2.94
C ILE A 88 8.97 3.48 -3.24
N VAL A 89 9.77 4.56 -3.30
CA VAL A 89 11.22 4.45 -3.51
C VAL A 89 11.91 3.68 -2.37
N GLY A 90 11.44 3.87 -1.13
CA GLY A 90 11.90 3.10 0.03
C GLY A 90 11.68 1.59 -0.15
N PHE A 91 10.46 1.18 -0.50
CA PHE A 91 10.14 -0.23 -0.76
C PHE A 91 10.94 -0.80 -1.94
N HIS A 92 11.08 -0.04 -3.02
CA HIS A 92 11.88 -0.46 -4.17
C HIS A 92 13.32 -0.80 -3.78
N ARG A 93 13.94 0.02 -2.92
CA ARG A 93 15.30 -0.22 -2.43
C ARG A 93 15.42 -1.43 -1.51
N THR A 94 14.33 -1.87 -0.91
CA THR A 94 14.28 -3.12 -0.13
C THR A 94 14.03 -4.36 -0.98
N GLY A 95 13.93 -4.21 -2.32
CA GLY A 95 13.74 -5.32 -3.26
C GLY A 95 12.28 -5.53 -3.70
N ILE A 96 11.37 -4.60 -3.42
CA ILE A 96 10.00 -4.64 -3.96
C ILE A 96 10.00 -4.08 -5.37
N GLU A 97 9.88 -4.95 -6.35
CA GLU A 97 9.97 -4.58 -7.77
C GLU A 97 8.59 -4.44 -8.43
N THR A 98 7.55 -5.01 -7.82
CA THR A 98 6.18 -5.00 -8.34
C THR A 98 5.19 -4.44 -7.31
N PHE A 99 4.35 -3.48 -7.73
CA PHE A 99 3.30 -2.90 -6.89
C PHE A 99 1.91 -3.19 -7.48
N MET A 100 1.03 -3.78 -6.67
CA MET A 100 -0.37 -4.05 -6.99
C MET A 100 -1.25 -3.05 -6.25
N LEU A 101 -1.54 -1.91 -6.88
CA LEU A 101 -2.12 -0.75 -6.22
C LEU A 101 -3.66 -0.72 -6.33
N GLN A 102 -4.30 -0.42 -5.21
CA GLN A 102 -5.74 -0.22 -5.10
C GLN A 102 -6.06 1.26 -4.87
N PHE A 103 -7.16 1.73 -5.48
CA PHE A 103 -7.60 3.11 -5.45
C PHE A 103 -9.12 3.21 -5.35
N GLN A 104 -9.64 4.25 -4.70
CA GLN A 104 -11.08 4.58 -4.70
C GLN A 104 -11.33 6.09 -4.70
N PRO A 105 -12.11 6.63 -5.66
CA PRO A 105 -12.60 5.97 -6.87
C PRO A 105 -11.45 5.63 -7.84
N PHE A 106 -11.47 4.42 -8.41
CA PHE A 106 -10.31 3.82 -9.08
C PHE A 106 -9.70 4.70 -10.18
N ALA A 107 -10.45 5.00 -11.24
CA ALA A 107 -9.90 5.66 -12.43
C ALA A 107 -9.35 7.07 -12.14
N ALA A 108 -10.08 7.87 -11.37
CA ALA A 108 -9.68 9.24 -11.06
C ALA A 108 -8.42 9.28 -10.17
N LYS A 109 -8.39 8.45 -9.12
CA LYS A 109 -7.24 8.40 -8.21
C LYS A 109 -6.02 7.76 -8.85
N MET A 110 -6.19 6.73 -9.70
CA MET A 110 -5.10 6.14 -10.48
C MET A 110 -4.48 7.15 -11.45
N ARG A 111 -5.30 7.93 -12.17
CA ARG A 111 -4.82 9.00 -13.06
C ARG A 111 -4.01 10.04 -12.29
N ARG A 112 -4.57 10.56 -11.19
CA ARG A 112 -3.88 11.54 -10.33
C ARG A 112 -2.57 10.98 -9.77
N PHE A 113 -2.55 9.71 -9.36
CA PHE A 113 -1.34 9.04 -8.88
C PHE A 113 -0.26 8.95 -9.97
N ALA A 114 -0.64 8.64 -11.22
CA ALA A 114 0.30 8.58 -12.33
C ALA A 114 0.91 9.96 -12.67
N GLU A 115 0.09 11.00 -12.63
CA GLU A 115 0.50 12.38 -12.92
C GLU A 115 1.37 12.96 -11.80
N GLU A 116 0.92 12.82 -10.55
CA GLU A 116 1.52 13.51 -9.41
C GLU A 116 2.60 12.65 -8.75
N THR A 117 2.25 11.45 -8.30
CA THR A 117 3.14 10.62 -7.48
C THR A 117 4.22 9.95 -8.34
N MET A 118 3.85 9.32 -9.47
CA MET A 118 4.84 8.59 -10.28
C MET A 118 5.87 9.51 -10.94
N SER A 119 5.50 10.76 -11.24
CA SER A 119 6.46 11.78 -11.69
C SER A 119 7.56 12.00 -10.63
N ARG A 120 7.15 12.18 -9.37
CA ARG A 120 8.06 12.36 -8.22
C ARG A 120 8.89 11.11 -7.94
N VAL A 121 8.30 9.92 -8.04
CA VAL A 121 9.04 8.63 -7.90
C VAL A 121 10.19 8.56 -8.91
N ARG A 122 9.94 8.89 -10.19
CA ARG A 122 10.98 8.87 -11.22
C ARG A 122 12.10 9.86 -10.91
N THR A 123 11.76 11.07 -10.46
CA THR A 123 12.75 12.08 -10.06
C THR A 123 13.58 11.61 -8.87
N LEU A 124 12.93 11.10 -7.82
CA LEU A 124 13.61 10.64 -6.60
C LEU A 124 14.50 9.42 -6.84
N ALA A 125 14.08 8.48 -7.69
CA ALA A 125 14.89 7.33 -8.08
C ALA A 125 16.16 7.79 -8.82
N ARG A 126 16.01 8.63 -9.86
CA ARG A 126 17.14 9.15 -10.65
C ARG A 126 18.12 9.98 -9.82
N LEU A 127 17.62 10.89 -8.98
CA LEU A 127 18.46 11.71 -8.11
C LEU A 127 19.30 10.84 -7.17
N ARG A 128 18.76 9.74 -6.67
CA ARG A 128 19.49 8.84 -5.78
C ARG A 128 20.46 7.92 -6.52
N ASP A 129 20.16 7.52 -7.74
CA ASP A 129 21.12 6.78 -8.57
C ASP A 129 22.34 7.67 -8.90
N PHE A 130 22.10 8.96 -9.16
CA PHE A 130 23.15 9.96 -9.33
C PHE A 130 24.00 10.15 -8.07
N LEU A 131 23.37 10.30 -6.89
CA LEU A 131 24.08 10.48 -5.61
C LEU A 131 24.73 9.19 -5.07
N SER A 132 24.40 8.02 -5.64
CA SER A 132 24.99 6.72 -5.27
C SER A 132 26.05 6.24 -6.26
N SER A 133 26.33 7.02 -7.32
CA SER A 133 27.47 6.77 -8.21
C SER A 133 28.75 7.36 -7.59
N PRO A 134 29.88 6.62 -7.64
CA PRO A 134 31.16 7.04 -7.07
C PRO A 134 31.77 8.27 -7.76
#